data_AF-A0A7W2EWF0-F1
#
_entry.id   AF-A0A7W2EWF0-F1
#
_cell.length_a   1.000
_cell.length_b   1.000
_cell.length_c   1.000
_cell.angle_alpha   90.00
_cell.angle_beta   90.00
_cell.angle_gamma   90.00
#
_symmetry.space_group_name_H-M   'P 1'
#
loop_
_entity.id
_entity.type
_entity.pdbx_description
1 polymer ?
#
loop_
_entity_poly.entity_id
_entity_poly.type
_entity_poly.pdbx_seq_one_letter_code
_entity_poly.pdbx_strand_id
1 'polypeptide(L)'
;MKATLRTVVAAFLIIISFGTAQAQADPREILAAMIMQLQTGTPNPQMYGQQLWQTIAIQTGNSGVYPQLAQAGQVQNIVLTGQQQLPQGWLFAMAVQHTNGQSVWMIGLSSITNRIEYANFNVGAEPAPLPLPRTTPTIPRPTPPNPSPTPPSDEPTSPAPSDSEACRKFPNLC
;
A
#
# COMPACT_ATOMS: atom_id res chain seq x y z
N MET A 1 -18.46 -78.97 -17.66
CA MET A 1 -18.01 -78.31 -16.40
C MET A 1 -18.08 -76.80 -16.61
N LYS A 2 -18.48 -76.01 -15.60
CA LYS A 2 -18.61 -74.55 -15.71
C LYS A 2 -17.29 -73.86 -15.35
N ALA A 3 -16.82 -72.93 -16.16
CA ALA A 3 -15.73 -72.01 -15.81
C ALA A 3 -16.26 -70.57 -15.90
N THR A 4 -16.60 -70.00 -14.74
CA THR A 4 -17.18 -68.66 -14.64
C THR A 4 -16.07 -67.62 -14.55
N LEU A 5 -15.78 -66.91 -15.64
CA LEU A 5 -14.80 -65.82 -15.63
C LEU A 5 -15.41 -64.59 -14.92
N ARG A 6 -14.88 -64.24 -13.74
CA ARG A 6 -15.31 -63.07 -12.97
C ARG A 6 -14.53 -61.84 -13.42
N THR A 7 -15.15 -60.97 -14.20
CA THR A 7 -14.56 -59.67 -14.56
C THR A 7 -14.57 -58.74 -13.35
N VAL A 8 -13.40 -58.46 -12.78
CA VAL A 8 -13.23 -57.44 -11.74
C VAL A 8 -13.16 -56.07 -12.40
N VAL A 9 -14.23 -55.28 -12.31
CA VAL A 9 -14.23 -53.88 -12.75
C VAL A 9 -13.57 -53.03 -11.67
N ALA A 10 -12.31 -52.66 -11.87
CA ALA A 10 -11.60 -51.74 -10.99
C ALA A 10 -12.13 -50.31 -11.21
N ALA A 11 -12.88 -49.79 -10.24
CA ALA A 11 -13.39 -48.42 -10.26
C ALA A 11 -12.25 -47.42 -9.94
N PHE A 12 -11.68 -46.82 -10.99
CA PHE A 12 -10.67 -45.77 -10.87
C PHE A 12 -11.35 -44.44 -10.48
N LEU A 13 -11.43 -44.15 -9.18
CA LEU A 13 -11.88 -42.85 -8.68
C LEU A 13 -10.81 -41.79 -8.96
N ILE A 14 -10.91 -41.14 -10.12
CA ILE A 14 -10.15 -39.93 -10.43
C ILE A 14 -10.73 -38.79 -9.59
N ILE A 15 -10.10 -38.50 -8.46
CA ILE A 15 -10.37 -37.28 -7.69
C ILE A 15 -9.80 -36.11 -8.49
N ILE A 16 -10.67 -35.44 -9.26
CA ILE A 16 -10.30 -34.21 -9.96
C ILE A 16 -10.23 -33.09 -8.94
N SER A 17 -9.05 -32.92 -8.34
CA SER A 17 -8.73 -31.76 -7.51
C SER A 17 -8.70 -30.52 -8.39
N PHE A 18 -9.85 -29.86 -8.55
CA PHE A 18 -9.94 -28.51 -9.12
C PHE A 18 -9.28 -27.51 -8.17
N GLY A 19 -7.95 -27.48 -8.17
CA GLY A 19 -7.18 -26.39 -7.60
C GLY A 19 -7.48 -25.13 -8.39
N THR A 20 -8.45 -24.34 -7.93
CA THR A 20 -8.69 -23.00 -8.43
C THR A 20 -7.51 -22.13 -8.03
N ALA A 21 -6.49 -22.09 -8.89
CA ALA A 21 -5.52 -21.02 -8.86
C ALA A 21 -6.28 -19.71 -9.01
N GLN A 22 -6.51 -19.01 -7.89
CA GLN A 22 -7.09 -17.68 -7.93
C GLN A 22 -6.06 -16.78 -8.61
N ALA A 23 -6.27 -16.53 -9.90
CA ALA A 23 -5.55 -15.50 -10.62
C ALA A 23 -5.69 -14.21 -9.81
N GLN A 24 -4.56 -13.59 -9.47
CA GLN A 24 -4.55 -12.38 -8.67
C GLN A 24 -5.34 -11.31 -9.42
N ALA A 25 -6.52 -10.94 -8.91
CA ALA A 25 -7.44 -10.07 -9.60
C ALA A 25 -6.80 -8.70 -9.87
N ASP A 26 -7.16 -8.08 -11.00
CA ASP A 26 -6.52 -6.84 -11.43
C ASP A 26 -6.76 -5.75 -10.37
N PRO A 27 -5.72 -5.06 -9.86
CA PRO A 27 -5.88 -4.01 -8.86
C PRO A 27 -6.81 -2.88 -9.33
N ARG A 28 -6.97 -2.69 -10.64
CA ARG A 28 -7.91 -1.73 -11.23
C ARG A 28 -9.37 -2.17 -11.06
N GLU A 29 -9.68 -3.45 -11.23
CA GLU A 29 -11.03 -3.99 -11.01
C GLU A 29 -11.41 -3.92 -9.52
N ILE A 30 -10.47 -4.26 -8.64
CA ILE A 30 -10.64 -4.14 -7.19
C ILE A 30 -10.89 -2.68 -6.79
N LEU A 31 -10.12 -1.73 -7.35
CA LEU A 31 -10.32 -0.31 -7.10
C LEU A 31 -11.67 0.20 -7.65
N ALA A 32 -12.06 -0.20 -8.86
CA ALA A 32 -13.37 0.18 -9.42
C ALA A 32 -14.53 -0.30 -8.54
N ALA A 33 -14.47 -1.56 -8.07
CA ALA A 33 -15.45 -2.14 -7.17
C ALA A 33 -15.47 -1.45 -5.80
N MET A 34 -14.31 -1.08 -5.25
CA MET A 34 -14.22 -0.29 -4.01
C MET A 34 -14.82 1.11 -4.19
N ILE A 35 -14.45 1.84 -5.25
CA ILE A 35 -14.97 3.19 -5.52
C ILE A 35 -16.49 3.16 -5.63
N MET A 36 -17.06 2.23 -6.40
CA MET A 36 -18.51 2.08 -6.52
C MET A 36 -19.17 1.92 -5.15
N GLN A 37 -18.68 1.00 -4.32
CA GLN A 37 -19.20 0.78 -2.96
C GLN A 37 -19.14 2.03 -2.07
N LEU A 38 -18.04 2.79 -2.16
CA LEU A 38 -17.79 4.02 -1.41
C LEU A 38 -18.55 5.24 -1.97
N GLN A 39 -19.14 5.13 -3.16
CA GLN A 39 -20.07 6.11 -3.73
C GLN A 39 -21.53 5.78 -3.39
N THR A 40 -21.90 4.49 -3.36
CA THR A 40 -23.27 4.02 -3.13
C THR A 40 -23.63 3.76 -1.67
N GLY A 41 -22.64 3.72 -0.77
CA GLY A 41 -22.87 3.41 0.65
C GLY A 41 -23.10 1.93 0.93
N THR A 42 -22.62 1.06 0.05
CA THR A 42 -22.76 -0.41 0.19
C THR A 42 -21.41 -1.13 0.29
N PRO A 43 -20.49 -0.72 1.19
CA PRO A 43 -19.18 -1.37 1.30
C PRO A 43 -19.29 -2.78 1.89
N ASN A 44 -18.68 -3.76 1.22
CA ASN A 44 -18.67 -5.15 1.64
C ASN A 44 -17.57 -5.39 2.70
N PRO A 45 -17.91 -5.69 3.97
CA PRO A 45 -16.92 -5.93 5.03
C PRO A 45 -16.02 -7.17 4.80
N GLN A 46 -16.30 -8.00 3.79
CA GLN A 46 -15.42 -9.08 3.38
C GLN A 46 -14.25 -8.61 2.49
N MET A 47 -14.36 -7.45 1.82
CA MET A 47 -13.31 -6.89 0.95
C MET A 47 -12.23 -6.15 1.74
N TYR A 48 -12.58 -5.57 2.89
CA TYR A 48 -11.68 -4.73 3.69
C TYR A 48 -11.05 -5.49 4.86
N GLY A 49 -9.84 -5.10 5.23
CA GLY A 49 -9.23 -5.43 6.51
C GLY A 49 -10.00 -4.80 7.67
N GLN A 50 -9.93 -5.40 8.87
CA GLN A 50 -10.71 -4.94 10.03
C GLN A 50 -10.42 -3.47 10.40
N GLN A 51 -9.15 -3.06 10.34
CA GLN A 51 -8.75 -1.68 10.64
C GLN A 51 -9.24 -0.68 9.59
N LEU A 52 -9.15 -1.04 8.30
CA LEU A 52 -9.66 -0.20 7.21
C LEU A 52 -11.20 -0.09 7.25
N TRP A 53 -11.90 -1.21 7.53
CA TRP A 53 -13.35 -1.21 7.71
C TRP A 53 -13.80 -0.24 8.82
N GLN A 54 -13.17 -0.31 9.99
CA GLN A 54 -13.44 0.62 11.10
C GLN A 54 -13.11 2.07 10.73
N THR A 55 -12.03 2.29 9.97
CA THR A 55 -11.64 3.63 9.50
C THR A 55 -12.67 4.21 8.54
N ILE A 56 -13.17 3.41 7.58
CA ILE A 56 -14.26 3.81 6.67
C ILE A 56 -15.51 4.15 7.48
N ALA A 57 -15.90 3.30 8.43
CA ALA A 57 -17.07 3.52 9.28
C ALA A 57 -16.96 4.83 10.08
N ILE A 58 -15.79 5.12 10.69
CA ILE A 58 -15.55 6.37 11.42
C ILE A 58 -15.58 7.60 10.49
N GLN A 59 -14.86 7.55 9.36
CA GLN A 59 -14.75 8.70 8.44
C GLN A 59 -16.08 9.05 7.74
N THR A 60 -16.94 8.05 7.51
CA THR A 60 -18.22 8.21 6.81
C THR A 60 -19.43 8.30 7.76
N GLY A 61 -19.23 8.30 9.08
CA GLY A 61 -20.32 8.29 10.06
C GLY A 61 -21.22 7.05 9.98
N ASN A 62 -20.64 5.90 9.66
CA ASN A 62 -21.28 4.62 9.32
C ASN A 62 -22.11 4.60 8.03
N SER A 63 -22.14 5.68 7.23
CA SER A 63 -22.86 5.67 5.94
C SER A 63 -22.15 4.85 4.85
N GLY A 64 -20.83 4.64 4.97
CA GLY A 64 -20.01 4.05 3.91
C GLY A 64 -19.84 4.93 2.67
N VAL A 65 -20.42 6.14 2.65
CA VAL A 65 -20.36 7.08 1.51
C VAL A 65 -19.28 8.13 1.78
N TYR A 66 -18.42 8.36 0.78
CA TYR A 66 -17.54 9.53 0.74
C TYR A 66 -18.13 10.58 -0.20
N PRO A 67 -18.69 11.71 0.29
CA PRO A 67 -19.40 12.68 -0.55
C PRO A 67 -18.56 13.25 -1.70
N GLN A 68 -17.28 13.56 -1.46
CA GLN A 68 -16.37 14.02 -2.50
C GLN A 68 -16.15 12.99 -3.62
N LEU A 69 -16.23 11.69 -3.30
CA LEU A 69 -16.09 10.62 -4.28
C LEU A 69 -17.40 10.41 -5.05
N ALA A 70 -18.55 10.51 -4.37
CA ALA A 70 -19.87 10.46 -5.02
C ALA A 70 -20.05 11.63 -6.01
N GLN A 71 -19.62 12.84 -5.65
CA GLN A 71 -19.65 14.02 -6.52
C GLN A 71 -18.76 13.88 -7.76
N ALA A 72 -17.62 13.20 -7.65
CA ALA A 72 -16.74 12.93 -8.80
C ALA A 72 -17.43 12.09 -9.89
N GLY A 73 -18.45 11.29 -9.54
CA GLY A 73 -19.23 10.50 -10.50
C GLY A 73 -18.58 9.16 -10.88
N GLN A 74 -19.13 8.50 -11.88
CA GLN A 74 -18.73 7.14 -12.25
C GLN A 74 -17.28 7.09 -12.75
N VAL A 75 -16.60 5.97 -12.50
CA VAL A 75 -15.25 5.70 -13.01
C VAL A 75 -15.30 5.51 -14.53
N GLN A 76 -14.47 6.27 -15.25
CA GLN A 76 -14.29 6.15 -16.71
C GLN A 76 -13.02 5.37 -17.06
N ASN A 77 -11.93 5.58 -16.32
CA ASN A 77 -10.63 4.94 -16.57
C ASN A 77 -9.81 4.84 -15.28
N ILE A 78 -8.96 3.81 -15.17
CA ILE A 78 -8.00 3.63 -14.08
C ILE A 78 -6.62 3.32 -14.66
N VAL A 79 -5.65 4.17 -14.35
CA VAL A 79 -4.25 4.03 -14.75
C VAL A 79 -3.42 3.61 -13.53
N LEU A 80 -2.70 2.50 -13.63
CA LEU A 80 -1.70 2.12 -12.63
C LEU A 80 -0.47 3.01 -12.78
N THR A 81 -0.22 3.87 -11.81
CA THR A 81 0.90 4.84 -11.81
C THR A 81 2.12 4.33 -11.04
N GLY A 82 1.95 3.32 -10.17
CA GLY A 82 3.06 2.64 -9.51
C GLY A 82 2.63 1.39 -8.76
N GLN A 83 3.58 0.50 -8.50
CA GLN A 83 3.38 -0.66 -7.64
C GLN A 83 4.64 -0.97 -6.83
N GLN A 84 4.46 -1.49 -5.60
CA GLN A 84 5.54 -1.87 -4.71
C GLN A 84 5.17 -3.16 -3.97
N GLN A 85 6.04 -4.18 -4.05
CA GLN A 85 5.93 -5.38 -3.24
C GLN A 85 6.27 -5.05 -1.78
N LEU A 86 5.39 -5.43 -0.86
CA LEU A 86 5.62 -5.46 0.58
C LEU A 86 5.67 -6.93 1.04
N PRO A 87 6.24 -7.23 2.24
CA PRO A 87 6.30 -8.61 2.74
C PRO A 87 4.93 -9.27 2.92
N GLN A 88 3.88 -8.49 3.17
CA GLN A 88 2.52 -8.98 3.43
C GLN A 88 1.56 -8.86 2.22
N GLY A 89 2.05 -8.41 1.06
CA GLY A 89 1.20 -8.14 -0.10
C GLY A 89 1.72 -7.01 -1.00
N TRP A 90 0.85 -6.43 -1.83
CA TRP A 90 1.22 -5.39 -2.79
C TRP A 90 0.60 -4.03 -2.44
N LEU A 91 1.38 -2.97 -2.63
CA LEU A 91 0.91 -1.58 -2.60
C LEU A 91 0.81 -1.06 -4.04
N PHE A 92 -0.32 -0.49 -4.43
CA PHE A 92 -0.57 0.03 -5.77
C PHE A 92 -0.96 1.51 -5.69
N ALA A 93 -0.32 2.35 -6.50
CA ALA A 93 -0.76 3.72 -6.77
C ALA A 93 -1.49 3.78 -8.11
N MET A 94 -2.65 4.43 -8.13
CA MET A 94 -3.52 4.53 -9.31
C MET A 94 -4.10 5.93 -9.46
N ALA A 95 -4.21 6.39 -10.70
CA ALA A 95 -4.97 7.58 -11.08
C ALA A 95 -6.31 7.15 -11.68
N VAL A 96 -7.40 7.78 -11.26
CA VAL A 96 -8.77 7.44 -11.65
C VAL A 96 -9.42 8.65 -12.30
N GLN A 97 -9.82 8.50 -13.55
CA GLN A 97 -10.67 9.47 -14.23
C GLN A 97 -12.13 9.13 -13.92
N HIS A 98 -12.87 10.09 -13.38
CA HIS A 98 -14.32 10.01 -13.17
C HIS A 98 -15.07 10.88 -14.19
N THR A 99 -16.39 10.82 -14.22
CA THR A 99 -17.24 11.69 -15.06
C THR A 99 -17.02 13.19 -14.78
N ASN A 100 -16.92 13.58 -13.51
CA ASN A 100 -16.91 14.99 -13.07
C ASN A 100 -15.57 15.42 -12.45
N GLY A 101 -14.50 14.63 -12.58
CA GLY A 101 -13.21 14.96 -11.97
C GLY A 101 -12.23 13.79 -12.00
N GLN A 102 -11.14 13.92 -11.24
CA GLN A 102 -10.13 12.88 -11.07
C GLN A 102 -9.93 12.57 -9.58
N SER A 103 -9.49 11.36 -9.28
CA SER A 103 -9.00 11.02 -7.95
C SER A 103 -7.76 10.13 -8.04
N VAL A 104 -6.93 10.19 -7.01
CA VAL A 104 -5.67 9.44 -6.94
C VAL A 104 -5.70 8.57 -5.70
N TRP A 105 -5.33 7.30 -5.88
CA TRP A 105 -5.53 6.24 -4.91
C TRP A 105 -4.22 5.52 -4.63
N MET A 106 -4.04 5.13 -3.37
CA MET A 106 -3.05 4.17 -2.96
C MET A 106 -3.74 3.06 -2.17
N ILE A 107 -3.69 1.81 -2.66
CA ILE A 107 -4.31 0.65 -2.01
C ILE A 107 -3.28 -0.42 -1.69
N GLY A 108 -3.41 -1.06 -0.53
CA GLY A 108 -2.61 -2.20 -0.09
C GLY A 108 -3.45 -3.47 -0.08
N LEU A 109 -3.11 -4.41 -0.95
CA LEU A 109 -3.76 -5.73 -1.06
C LEU A 109 -2.89 -6.78 -0.37
N SER A 110 -3.42 -7.42 0.67
CA SER A 110 -2.72 -8.47 1.42
C SER A 110 -2.75 -9.81 0.69
N SER A 111 -1.60 -10.44 0.52
CA SER A 111 -1.48 -11.78 -0.07
C SER A 111 -1.87 -12.90 0.91
N ILE A 112 -2.07 -12.58 2.19
CA ILE A 112 -2.46 -13.54 3.24
C ILE A 112 -3.99 -13.57 3.41
N THR A 113 -4.61 -12.39 3.47
CA THR A 113 -6.04 -12.24 3.76
C THR A 113 -6.89 -12.03 2.51
N ASN A 114 -6.26 -11.78 1.35
CA ASN A 114 -6.88 -11.40 0.08
C ASN A 114 -7.86 -10.22 0.21
N ARG A 115 -7.47 -9.23 1.03
CA ARG A 115 -8.27 -8.05 1.39
C ARG A 115 -7.50 -6.76 1.14
N ILE A 116 -8.25 -5.68 1.02
CA ILE A 116 -7.74 -4.31 1.06
C ILE A 116 -7.44 -3.99 2.53
N GLU A 117 -6.18 -4.06 2.93
CA GLU A 117 -5.74 -3.73 4.31
C GLU A 117 -5.40 -2.24 4.46
N TYR A 118 -5.13 -1.55 3.35
CA TYR A 118 -4.82 -0.12 3.31
C TYR A 118 -5.53 0.54 2.13
N ALA A 119 -6.11 1.72 2.35
CA ALA A 119 -6.55 2.61 1.28
C ALA A 119 -6.36 4.07 1.71
N ASN A 120 -5.85 4.90 0.80
CA ASN A 120 -5.82 6.34 0.92
C ASN A 120 -6.15 6.96 -0.45
N PHE A 121 -6.84 8.09 -0.47
CA PHE A 121 -7.17 8.78 -1.71
C PHE A 121 -7.30 10.29 -1.54
N ASN A 122 -7.15 11.00 -2.66
CA ASN A 122 -7.43 12.43 -2.78
C ASN A 122 -8.25 12.67 -4.05
N VAL A 123 -9.24 13.57 -3.98
CA VAL A 123 -10.06 13.98 -5.13
C VAL A 123 -9.55 15.34 -5.62
N GLY A 124 -9.42 15.51 -6.93
CA GLY A 124 -8.90 16.74 -7.56
C GLY A 124 -7.38 16.95 -7.43
N ALA A 125 -6.63 15.93 -7.00
CA ALA A 125 -5.17 15.99 -6.86
C ALA A 125 -4.45 15.24 -8.00
N GLU A 126 -3.23 15.66 -8.32
CA GLU A 126 -2.32 14.90 -9.19
C GLU A 126 -1.77 13.64 -8.51
N PRO A 127 -1.33 12.62 -9.28
CA PRO A 127 -0.87 11.35 -8.72
C PRO A 127 0.35 11.53 -7.82
N ALA A 128 0.15 11.30 -6.51
CA ALA A 128 1.26 11.29 -5.57
C ALA A 128 2.24 10.14 -5.87
N PRO A 129 3.56 10.38 -5.88
CA PRO A 129 4.54 9.31 -5.99
C PRO A 129 4.41 8.35 -4.79
N LEU A 130 4.61 7.06 -5.03
CA LEU A 130 4.61 6.05 -3.97
C LEU A 130 5.60 6.42 -2.86
N PRO A 131 5.23 6.26 -1.57
CA PRO A 131 6.16 6.49 -0.48
C PRO A 131 7.30 5.47 -0.55
N LEU A 132 8.49 5.98 -0.89
CA LEU A 132 9.72 5.21 -0.94
C LEU A 132 9.90 4.38 0.34
N PRO A 133 10.30 3.10 0.27
CA PRO A 133 10.57 2.31 1.45
C PRO A 133 11.67 3.02 2.26
N ARG A 134 11.37 3.37 3.51
CA ARG A 134 12.30 4.06 4.40
C ARG A 134 13.54 3.20 4.56
N THR A 135 14.64 3.61 3.92
CA THR A 135 15.91 2.89 3.98
C THR A 135 16.33 2.74 5.43
N THR A 136 16.63 1.50 5.82
CA THR A 136 17.14 1.20 7.17
C THR A 136 18.35 2.09 7.44
N PRO A 137 18.42 2.84 8.56
CA PRO A 137 19.57 3.69 8.83
C PRO A 137 20.83 2.82 8.89
N THR A 138 21.77 3.08 7.98
CA THR A 138 23.06 2.40 7.95
C THR A 138 23.78 2.70 9.26
N ILE A 139 23.79 1.73 10.18
CA ILE A 139 24.59 1.82 11.41
C ILE A 139 26.05 2.01 10.98
N PRO A 140 26.72 3.11 11.35
CA PRO A 140 28.12 3.29 11.02
C PRO A 140 28.93 2.18 11.67
N ARG A 141 29.60 1.35 10.85
CA ARG A 141 30.55 0.36 11.34
C ARG A 141 31.68 1.12 12.05
N PRO A 142 31.96 0.86 13.33
CA PRO A 142 32.99 1.60 14.05
C PRO A 142 34.37 1.31 13.44
N THR A 143 35.03 2.37 12.97
CA THR A 143 36.42 2.34 12.52
C THR A 143 37.34 2.22 13.75
N PRO A 144 38.38 1.36 13.75
CA PRO A 144 39.32 1.28 14.87
C PRO A 144 40.10 2.60 15.04
N PRO A 145 40.38 3.04 16.28
CA PRO A 145 41.17 4.26 16.51
C PRO A 145 42.67 4.00 16.25
N ASN A 146 43.30 4.88 15.49
CA ASN A 146 44.76 4.97 15.38
C ASN A 146 45.22 6.28 16.09
N PRO A 147 46.35 6.31 16.83
CA PRO A 147 46.56 7.34 17.84
C PRO A 147 47.36 8.57 17.37
N SER A 148 46.83 9.75 17.72
CA SER A 148 47.54 10.96 18.18
C SER A 148 48.47 11.75 17.24
N PRO A 149 48.78 13.04 17.57
CA PRO A 149 48.86 14.09 16.54
C PRO A 149 50.14 14.96 16.56
N THR A 150 50.30 15.81 15.54
CA THR A 150 51.11 17.05 15.61
C THR A 150 50.50 18.18 14.75
N PRO A 151 50.27 19.40 15.29
CA PRO A 151 49.83 20.62 14.56
C PRO A 151 51.05 21.49 14.12
N PRO A 152 50.92 22.73 13.56
CA PRO A 152 49.75 23.59 13.26
C PRO A 152 49.66 23.96 11.74
N SER A 153 49.13 25.09 11.20
CA SER A 153 48.67 26.40 11.72
C SER A 153 47.70 27.15 10.74
N ASP A 154 46.99 28.14 11.30
CA ASP A 154 46.46 29.42 10.77
C ASP A 154 45.98 29.60 9.30
N GLU A 155 44.69 29.95 9.12
CA GLU A 155 44.20 31.27 8.63
C GLU A 155 42.67 31.46 8.97
N PRO A 156 42.12 32.67 9.22
CA PRO A 156 40.80 32.85 9.88
C PRO A 156 39.67 33.51 9.04
N THR A 157 38.51 33.75 9.69
CA THR A 157 37.28 34.49 9.25
C THR A 157 36.23 33.61 8.58
N SER A 158 34.95 33.56 8.99
CA SER A 158 34.08 34.58 9.61
C SER A 158 33.14 33.99 10.69
N PRO A 159 32.69 34.74 11.71
CA PRO A 159 31.81 34.20 12.75
C PRO A 159 30.37 34.00 12.26
N ALA A 160 29.79 32.82 12.56
CA ALA A 160 28.35 32.62 12.45
C ALA A 160 27.62 33.52 13.47
N PRO A 161 26.49 34.16 13.10
CA PRO A 161 25.75 35.00 14.03
C PRO A 161 25.14 34.15 15.16
N SER A 162 25.50 34.47 16.40
CA SER A 162 25.10 33.77 17.63
C SER A 162 23.58 33.85 17.95
N ASP A 163 22.83 34.59 17.13
CA ASP A 163 21.38 34.82 17.27
C ASP A 163 20.51 33.87 16.43
N SER A 164 21.09 32.83 15.81
CA SER A 164 20.27 31.87 15.06
C SER A 164 19.26 31.15 15.98
N GLU A 165 18.01 31.03 15.52
CA GLU A 165 16.92 30.42 16.28
C GLU A 165 17.22 28.95 16.66
N ALA A 166 18.09 28.29 15.87
CA ALA A 166 18.65 26.97 16.15
C ALA A 166 19.53 26.96 17.42
N CYS A 167 20.46 27.93 17.58
CA CYS A 167 21.30 28.01 18.79
C CYS A 167 20.49 28.28 20.05
N ARG A 168 19.43 29.10 19.97
CA ARG A 168 18.52 29.34 21.11
C ARG A 168 17.77 28.08 21.55
N LYS A 169 17.53 27.14 20.63
CA LYS A 169 16.83 25.88 20.89
C LYS A 169 17.77 24.74 21.33
N PHE A 170 19.03 24.80 20.93
CA PHE A 170 20.06 23.80 21.24
C PHE A 170 21.40 24.47 21.60
N PRO A 171 21.52 25.13 22.76
CA PRO A 171 22.69 25.93 23.13
C PRO A 171 23.96 25.12 23.43
N ASN A 172 23.93 23.79 23.32
CA ASN A 172 25.08 22.91 23.43
C ASN A 172 25.65 22.48 22.06
N LEU A 173 25.05 22.96 20.96
CA LEU A 173 25.41 22.64 19.57
C LEU A 173 25.87 23.88 18.79
N CYS A 174 26.06 24.99 19.51
CA CYS A 174 26.75 26.21 19.11
C CYS A 174 27.80 26.50 20.20
#